data_AF-A0A1J3ENQ2-F1
#
_entry.id   AF-A0A1J3ENQ2-F1
#
_cell.length_a   1.000
_cell.length_b   1.000
_cell.length_c   1.000
_cell.angle_alpha   90.00
_cell.angle_beta   90.00
_cell.angle_gamma   90.00
#
_symmetry.space_group_name_H-M   'P 1'
#
loop_
_entity.id
_entity.type
_entity.pdbx_description
1 polymer ?
#
loop_
_entity_poly.entity_id
_entity_poly.type
_entity_poly.pdbx_seq_one_letter_code
_entity_poly.pdbx_strand_id
1 'polypeptide(L)'
;MDNILFDPLLPELSGGIQLNMLGTSKKGEIILGPLKLPPKHEPLYIFYYNKRRGKDFIRRVEVEGFQEFGCNHTSDEQCVCQILLSLDHLESLASL
;
A
#
# COMPACT_ATOMS: atom_id res chain seq x y z
N MET A 1 10.24 13.86 10.43
CA MET A 1 9.96 12.83 9.41
C MET A 1 10.42 13.43 8.09
N ASP A 2 11.42 12.83 7.46
CA ASP A 2 11.90 13.30 6.16
C ASP A 2 10.75 13.24 5.15
N ASN A 3 10.47 14.36 4.48
CA ASN A 3 9.49 14.40 3.41
C ASN A 3 10.07 13.63 2.22
N ILE A 4 9.87 12.32 2.19
CA ILE A 4 10.19 11.49 1.03
C ILE A 4 9.28 11.97 -0.10
N LEU A 5 9.85 12.70 -1.05
CA LEU A 5 9.14 13.12 -2.25
C LEU A 5 8.94 11.89 -3.14
N PHE A 6 7.77 11.28 -3.01
CA PHE A 6 7.30 10.23 -3.89
C PHE A 6 7.02 10.79 -5.28
N ASP A 7 7.15 9.94 -6.28
CA ASP A 7 6.88 10.34 -7.67
C ASP A 7 5.39 10.64 -7.87
N PRO A 8 5.03 11.67 -8.67
CA PRO A 8 3.63 12.05 -8.93
C PRO A 8 2.74 10.92 -9.48
N LEU A 9 3.31 9.90 -10.12
CA LEU A 9 2.56 8.74 -10.61
C LEU A 9 2.02 7.84 -9.49
N LEU A 10 2.62 7.86 -8.28
CA LEU A 10 2.15 7.05 -7.16
C LEU A 10 0.72 7.42 -6.73
N PRO A 11 0.39 8.71 -6.47
CA PRO A 11 -0.98 9.16 -6.22
C PRO A 11 -1.98 8.81 -7.32
N GLU A 12 -1.59 8.90 -8.60
CA GLU A 12 -2.47 8.55 -9.72
C GLU A 12 -2.79 7.05 -9.74
N LEU A 13 -1.76 6.22 -9.57
CA LEU A 13 -1.91 4.76 -9.55
C LEU A 13 -2.62 4.24 -8.30
N SER A 14 -2.61 5.00 -7.19
CA SER A 14 -3.35 4.69 -5.97
C SER A 14 -4.80 5.19 -5.99
N GLY A 15 -5.26 5.82 -7.08
CA GLY A 15 -6.60 6.40 -7.15
C GLY A 15 -6.81 7.54 -6.15
N GLY A 16 -5.74 8.24 -5.78
CA GLY A 16 -5.78 9.31 -4.76
C GLY A 16 -5.79 8.80 -3.32
N ILE A 17 -5.72 7.49 -3.07
CA ILE A 17 -5.60 6.94 -1.73
C ILE A 17 -4.24 7.30 -1.14
N GLN A 18 -4.25 7.81 0.10
CA GLN A 18 -3.04 8.14 0.83
C GLN A 18 -2.23 6.87 1.13
N LEU A 19 -0.96 6.86 0.73
CA LEU A 19 -0.03 5.76 0.98
C LEU A 19 0.89 6.05 2.17
N ASN A 20 1.31 5.00 2.87
CA ASN A 20 2.32 5.05 3.91
C ASN A 20 3.46 4.07 3.63
N MET A 21 4.64 4.35 4.17
CA MET A 21 5.79 3.46 4.05
C MET A 21 5.64 2.26 4.99
N LEU A 22 5.55 1.07 4.40
CA LEU A 22 5.47 -0.19 5.16
C LEU A 22 6.86 -0.76 5.45
N GLY A 23 7.83 -0.46 4.59
CA GLY A 23 9.20 -0.94 4.76
C GLY A 23 10.01 -0.85 3.48
N THR A 24 11.07 -1.65 3.42
CA THR A 24 11.94 -1.77 2.25
C THR A 24 12.13 -3.24 1.90
N SER A 25 12.03 -3.60 0.61
CA SER A 25 12.27 -4.98 0.16
C SER A 25 13.76 -5.32 0.19
N LYS A 26 14.11 -6.61 0.09
CA LYS A 26 15.50 -7.06 0.00
C LYS A 26 16.24 -6.47 -1.22
N LYS A 27 15.51 -6.05 -2.24
CA LYS A 27 16.03 -5.42 -3.46
C LYS A 27 16.20 -3.90 -3.33
N GLY A 28 15.91 -3.34 -2.15
CA GLY A 28 15.98 -1.90 -1.89
C GLY A 28 14.79 -1.12 -2.44
N GLU A 29 13.66 -1.77 -2.72
CA GLU A 29 12.43 -1.08 -3.14
C GLU A 29 11.69 -0.57 -1.92
N ILE A 30 11.17 0.65 -1.97
CA ILE A 30 10.30 1.17 -0.91
C ILE A 30 8.95 0.50 -1.07
N ILE A 31 8.47 -0.15 -0.01
CA ILE A 31 7.16 -0.80 0.02
C ILE A 31 6.16 0.21 0.58
N LEU A 32 5.14 0.50 -0.20
CA LEU A 32 4.07 1.45 0.13
C LEU A 32 2.74 0.71 0.15
N GLY A 33 1.93 0.98 1.17
CA GLY A 33 0.56 0.47 1.27
C GLY A 33 -0.40 1.58 1.65
N PRO A 34 -1.70 1.40 1.41
CA PRO A 34 -2.68 2.44 1.69
C PRO A 34 -2.87 2.59 3.20
N LEU A 35 -3.05 3.84 3.62
CA LEU A 35 -3.27 4.19 5.03
C LEU A 35 -4.66 3.74 5.52
N LYS A 36 -5.62 3.63 4.59
CA LYS A 36 -6.98 3.18 4.82
C LYS A 36 -7.30 2.05 3.85
N LEU A 37 -8.12 1.11 4.28
CA LEU A 37 -8.63 0.09 3.35
C LEU A 37 -9.47 0.76 2.26
N PRO A 38 -9.33 0.29 1.00
CA PRO A 38 -10.23 0.71 -0.06
C PRO A 38 -11.66 0.26 0.27
N PRO A 39 -12.70 0.85 -0.35
CA PRO A 39 -14.06 0.36 -0.23
C PRO A 39 -14.16 -1.14 -0.54
N LYS A 40 -15.12 -1.84 0.07
CA LYS A 40 -15.29 -3.31 -0.01
C LYS A 40 -15.27 -3.93 -1.42
N HIS A 41 -15.56 -3.14 -2.45
CA HIS A 41 -15.62 -3.58 -3.86
C HIS A 41 -14.35 -3.24 -4.66
N GLU A 42 -13.39 -2.58 -4.04
CA GLU A 42 -12.15 -2.15 -4.67
C GLU A 42 -10.97 -3.04 -4.23
N PRO A 43 -10.05 -3.36 -5.15
CA PRO A 43 -8.88 -4.16 -4.86
C PRO A 43 -7.91 -3.42 -3.93
N LEU A 44 -7.27 -4.17 -3.02
CA LEU A 44 -6.19 -3.67 -2.20
C LEU A 44 -4.85 -3.80 -2.94
N TYR A 45 -4.14 -2.70 -3.11
CA TYR A 45 -2.84 -2.69 -3.78
C TYR A 45 -1.68 -2.34 -2.85
N ILE A 46 -0.57 -3.07 -2.98
CA ILE A 46 0.75 -2.72 -2.43
C ILE A 46 1.64 -2.26 -3.59
N PHE A 47 2.39 -1.19 -3.36
CA PHE A 47 3.27 -0.57 -4.34
C PHE A 47 4.72 -0.77 -3.94
N TYR A 48 5.54 -1.18 -4.90
CA TYR A 48 6.99 -1.26 -4.77
C TYR A 48 7.60 -0.17 -5.62
N TYR A 49 8.22 0.80 -4.97
CA TYR A 49 8.80 1.96 -5.61
C TYR A 49 10.31 1.86 -5.62
N ASN A 50 10.91 1.92 -6.81
CA ASN A 50 12.34 1.97 -7.02
C ASN A 50 12.71 3.13 -7.94
N LYS A 51 13.14 4.24 -7.33
CA LYS A 51 13.56 5.45 -8.05
C LYS A 51 14.72 5.24 -9.03
N ARG A 52 15.48 4.13 -8.90
CA ARG A 52 16.66 3.84 -9.74
C ARG A 52 16.35 3.03 -11.01
N ARG A 53 15.11 2.54 -11.20
CA ARG A 53 14.78 1.52 -12.22
C ARG A 53 14.01 1.99 -13.47
N GLY A 54 13.85 3.28 -13.74
CA GLY A 54 13.39 3.74 -15.07
C GLY A 54 11.94 3.35 -15.42
N LYS A 55 11.69 2.41 -16.34
CA LYS A 55 10.32 2.01 -16.76
C LYS A 55 9.61 1.07 -15.77
N ASP A 56 10.37 0.31 -14.97
CA ASP A 56 9.84 -0.60 -13.92
C ASP A 56 9.94 0.04 -12.53
N PHE A 57 9.72 1.35 -12.46
CA PHE A 57 10.00 2.14 -11.27
C PHE A 57 8.92 2.03 -10.20
N ILE A 58 7.69 1.68 -10.59
CA ILE A 58 6.59 1.32 -9.69
C ILE A 58 6.03 -0.01 -10.13
N ARG A 59 6.00 -0.97 -9.22
CA ARG A 59 5.26 -2.22 -9.38
C ARG A 59 4.07 -2.22 -8.43
N ARG A 60 2.89 -2.52 -8.97
CA ARG A 60 1.64 -2.63 -8.21
C ARG A 60 1.27 -4.10 -8.08
N VAL A 61 0.99 -4.56 -6.86
CA VAL A 61 0.60 -5.94 -6.57
C VAL A 61 -0.76 -5.92 -5.90
N GLU A 62 -1.71 -6.65 -6.46
CA GLU A 62 -3.02 -6.89 -5.82
C GLU A 62 -2.86 -7.85 -4.66
N VAL A 63 -3.44 -7.50 -3.51
CA VAL A 63 -3.49 -8.35 -2.34
C VAL A 63 -4.85 -9.03 -2.32
N GLU A 64 -4.85 -10.33 -2.53
CA GLU A 64 -6.05 -11.17 -2.40
C GLU A 64 -6.21 -11.68 -0.96
N GLY A 65 -7.45 -12.02 -0.58
CA GLY A 65 -7.73 -12.72 0.68
C GLY A 65 -7.57 -11.87 1.95
N PHE A 66 -7.57 -10.54 1.84
CA PHE A 66 -7.64 -9.67 3.03
C PHE A 66 -9.06 -9.65 3.59
N GLN A 67 -9.18 -9.52 4.91
CA GLN A 67 -10.46 -9.40 5.60
C GLN A 67 -10.50 -8.07 6.34
N GLU A 68 -11.57 -7.29 6.12
CA GLU A 68 -11.82 -6.08 6.89
C GLU A 68 -12.27 -6.45 8.30
N PHE A 69 -11.50 -6.06 9.32
CA PHE A 69 -11.90 -6.20 10.72
C PHE A 69 -12.37 -4.86 11.27
N GLY A 70 -13.63 -4.79 11.70
CA GLY A 70 -14.13 -3.69 12.53
C GLY A 70 -14.40 -2.36 11.80
N CYS A 71 -14.43 -2.32 10.47
CA CYS A 71 -14.76 -1.11 9.73
C CYS A 71 -16.26 -1.00 9.47
N ASN A 72 -16.91 -0.05 10.15
CA ASN A 72 -18.28 0.32 9.86
C ASN A 72 -18.30 1.49 8.86
N HIS A 73 -18.55 1.18 7.59
CA HIS A 73 -18.58 2.18 6.51
C HIS A 73 -19.84 3.07 6.51
N THR A 74 -20.76 2.90 7.48
CA THR A 74 -22.08 3.56 7.48
C THR A 74 -22.18 4.80 8.38
N SER A 75 -21.15 5.17 9.14
CA SER A 75 -21.18 6.40 9.96
C SER A 75 -20.28 7.49 9.40
N ASP A 76 -20.65 8.75 9.61
CA ASP A 76 -19.84 9.94 9.29
C ASP A 76 -18.53 10.02 10.11
N GLU A 77 -18.31 9.08 11.04
CA GLU A 77 -17.05 8.93 11.73
C GLU A 77 -16.02 8.36 10.76
N GLN A 78 -14.89 9.04 10.61
CA GLN A 78 -13.77 8.58 9.81
C GLN A 78 -13.31 7.21 10.32
N CYS A 79 -13.80 6.14 9.69
CA CYS A 79 -13.38 4.79 10.02
C CYS A 79 -11.88 4.68 9.74
N VAL A 80 -11.07 4.61 10.80
CA VAL A 80 -9.62 4.38 10.68
C VAL A 80 -9.42 2.87 10.55
N CYS A 81 -9.62 2.36 9.35
CA CYS A 81 -9.32 0.98 9.03
C CYS A 81 -7.80 0.78 9.07
N GLN A 82 -7.31 0.13 10.12
CA GLN A 82 -5.90 -0.24 10.22
C GLN A 82 -5.68 -1.55 9.47
N ILE A 83 -4.71 -1.52 8.54
CA ILE A 83 -4.27 -2.73 7.85
C ILE A 83 -3.31 -3.46 8.78
N LEU A 84 -3.70 -4.66 9.20
CA LEU A 84 -2.82 -5.60 9.90
C LEU A 84 -2.36 -6.65 8.88
N LEU A 85 -1.11 -6.52 8.44
CA LEU A 85 -0.46 -7.52 7.61
C LEU A 85 0.23 -8.55 8.52
N SER A 86 0.01 -9.84 8.28
CA SER A 86 0.80 -10.86 8.97
C SER A 86 2.27 -10.77 8.53
N LEU A 87 3.18 -11.17 9.42
CA LEU A 87 4.61 -11.23 9.13
C LEU A 87 4.91 -12.11 7.92
N ASP A 88 4.25 -13.26 7.80
CA ASP A 88 4.40 -14.17 6.66
C ASP A 88 4.02 -13.49 5.33
N HIS A 89 2.98 -12.64 5.36
CA HIS A 89 2.56 -11.88 4.19
C HIS A 89 3.58 -10.81 3.82
N LEU A 90 4.15 -10.12 4.81
CA LEU A 90 5.24 -9.16 4.61
C LEU A 90 6.51 -9.82 4.08
N GLU A 91 6.85 -11.02 4.55
CA GLU A 91 8.01 -11.78 4.08
C GLU A 91 7.82 -12.27 2.64
N SER A 92 6.62 -12.76 2.30
CA SER A 92 6.26 -13.11 0.92
C SER A 92 6.36 -11.90 0.01
N LEU A 93 5.79 -10.76 0.40
CA LEU A 93 5.88 -9.48 -0.30
C LEU A 93 7.34 -9.01 -0.47
N ALA A 94 8.15 -9.09 0.59
CA ALA A 94 9.55 -8.69 0.57
C ALA A 94 10.46 -9.65 -0.24
N SER A 95 9.98 -10.86 -0.57
CA SER A 95 10.69 -11.84 -1.38
C SER A 95 10.47 -11.67 -2.90
N LEU A 96 9.41 -10.95 -3.30
CA LEU A 96 9.09 -10.62 -4.70
C LEU A 96 10.11 -9.67 -5.34
#